data_AF-A0A957V0X5-F1
#
_entry.id   AF-A0A957V0X5-F1
#
_cell.length_a   1.000
_cell.length_b   1.000
_cell.length_c   1.000
_cell.angle_alpha   90.00
_cell.angle_beta   90.00
_cell.angle_gamma   90.00
#
_symmetry.space_group_name_H-M   'P 1'
#
loop_
_entity.id
_entity.type
_entity.pdbx_description
1 polymer ?
#
loop_
_entity_poly.entity_id
_entity_poly.type
_entity_poly.pdbx_seq_one_letter_code
_entity_poly.pdbx_strand_id
1 'polypeptide(L)'
;REQTLNQILVEMDGFDTDTNIVIVAATNRPDILDPALLRPGRFDRKVVVDRPDRRGREAILKVHARGKPLTPDVDLNIIAAQTAGMVGADLENLVNEAAILAARRNKRTIGMSEFVESIERIMAGPARRSRVLDADDRRVVAYHEAGHAIVMEELAHTEGVGKITIVSRGQALGYVMPLPEEDRNLRSRAEYEDTIAGLLAGRVAEEIVFNEPSTSASNDLERVTKLAKAMVTRFGMSDVIGPMQLNPG
;
A
#
# COMPACT_ATOMS: atom_id res chain seq x y z
N ARG A 1 29.25 -3.94 -23.50
CA ARG A 1 27.80 -3.87 -23.20
C ARG A 1 26.97 -4.02 -24.48
N GLU A 2 27.19 -3.22 -25.51
CA GLU A 2 26.54 -3.41 -26.83
C GLU A 2 26.85 -4.77 -27.47
N GLN A 3 28.06 -5.30 -27.27
CA GLN A 3 28.48 -6.59 -27.83
C GLN A 3 27.61 -7.77 -27.36
N THR A 4 27.15 -7.75 -26.10
CA THR A 4 26.27 -8.79 -25.55
C THR A 4 24.85 -8.67 -26.09
N LEU A 5 24.35 -7.44 -26.27
CA LEU A 5 23.03 -7.19 -26.86
C LEU A 5 23.01 -7.67 -28.31
N ASN A 6 24.02 -7.29 -29.09
CA ASN A 6 24.13 -7.70 -30.49
C ASN A 6 24.22 -9.22 -30.64
N GLN A 7 24.93 -9.91 -29.72
CA GLN A 7 24.95 -11.37 -29.73
C GLN A 7 23.56 -11.95 -29.52
N ILE A 8 22.80 -11.47 -28.54
CA ILE A 8 21.41 -11.92 -28.30
C ILE A 8 20.55 -11.71 -29.55
N LEU A 9 20.67 -10.56 -30.22
CA LEU A 9 19.91 -10.28 -31.44
C LEU A 9 20.26 -11.25 -32.57
N VAL A 10 21.55 -11.57 -32.76
CA VAL A 10 22.00 -12.52 -33.78
C VAL A 10 21.50 -13.93 -33.48
N GLU A 11 21.57 -14.37 -32.22
CA GLU A 11 21.06 -15.69 -31.82
C GLU A 11 19.53 -15.77 -32.00
N MET A 12 18.79 -14.70 -31.68
CA MET A 12 17.34 -14.65 -31.87
C MET A 12 16.92 -14.68 -33.34
N ASP A 13 17.68 -14.01 -34.23
CA ASP A 13 17.42 -14.02 -35.67
C ASP A 13 17.92 -15.30 -36.35
N GLY A 14 18.82 -16.05 -35.69
CA GLY A 14 19.51 -17.22 -36.24
C GLY A 14 18.78 -18.56 -36.06
N PHE A 15 17.57 -18.57 -35.47
CA PHE A 15 16.79 -19.80 -35.32
C PHE A 15 16.12 -20.20 -36.65
N ASP A 16 16.47 -21.38 -37.16
CA ASP A 16 15.71 -22.04 -38.24
C ASP A 16 14.31 -22.46 -37.78
N THR A 17 13.36 -22.53 -38.72
CA THR A 17 11.95 -22.92 -38.47
C THR A 17 11.76 -24.31 -37.84
N ASP A 18 12.79 -25.16 -37.87
CA ASP A 18 12.78 -26.50 -37.29
C ASP A 18 13.13 -26.52 -35.79
N THR A 19 13.45 -25.36 -35.19
CA THR A 19 13.86 -25.24 -33.79
C THR A 19 12.68 -24.82 -32.90
N ASN A 20 12.26 -25.67 -31.96
CA ASN A 20 11.18 -25.38 -31.02
C ASN A 20 11.69 -24.70 -29.73
N ILE A 21 12.18 -23.47 -29.82
CA ILE A 21 12.64 -22.68 -28.65
C ILE A 21 11.67 -21.52 -28.39
N VAL A 22 11.29 -21.34 -27.13
CA VAL A 22 10.50 -20.20 -26.66
C VAL A 22 11.34 -19.38 -25.70
N ILE A 23 11.51 -18.09 -25.98
CA ILE A 23 12.27 -17.16 -25.15
C ILE A 23 11.31 -16.30 -24.34
N VAL A 24 11.48 -16.27 -23.02
CA VAL A 24 10.70 -15.44 -22.10
C VAL A 24 11.66 -14.55 -21.31
N ALA A 25 11.34 -13.26 -21.21
CA ALA A 25 12.06 -12.28 -20.42
C ALA A 25 11.09 -11.47 -19.56
N ALA A 26 11.57 -10.95 -18.42
CA ALA A 26 10.81 -10.11 -17.52
C ALA A 26 11.56 -8.79 -17.28
N THR A 27 10.82 -7.67 -17.25
CA THR A 27 11.36 -6.35 -16.92
C THR A 27 10.31 -5.50 -16.21
N ASN A 28 10.75 -4.71 -15.23
CA ASN A 28 9.93 -3.66 -14.61
C ASN A 28 10.07 -2.31 -15.33
N ARG A 29 10.95 -2.23 -16.34
CA ARG A 29 11.24 -1.02 -17.10
C ARG A 29 11.20 -1.31 -18.60
N PRO A 30 10.01 -1.48 -19.20
CA PRO A 30 9.87 -1.69 -20.63
C PRO A 30 10.26 -0.45 -21.44
N ASP A 31 10.27 0.73 -20.82
CA ASP A 31 10.60 2.04 -21.40
C ASP A 31 12.07 2.19 -21.79
N ILE A 32 12.98 1.48 -21.11
CA ILE A 32 14.43 1.56 -21.37
C ILE A 32 14.96 0.44 -22.26
N LEU A 33 14.10 -0.48 -22.70
CA LEU A 33 14.52 -1.58 -23.56
C LEU A 33 14.91 -1.03 -24.94
N ASP A 34 15.97 -1.60 -25.52
CA ASP A 34 16.34 -1.30 -26.89
C ASP A 34 15.18 -1.68 -27.84
N PRO A 35 14.65 -0.75 -28.66
CA PRO A 35 13.57 -1.05 -29.60
C PRO A 35 13.86 -2.22 -30.56
N ALA A 36 15.14 -2.53 -30.81
CA ALA A 36 15.55 -3.67 -31.62
C ALA A 36 15.08 -5.00 -31.01
N LEU A 37 15.03 -5.13 -29.67
CA LEU A 37 14.54 -6.34 -29.00
C LEU A 37 13.04 -6.57 -29.20
N LEU A 38 12.29 -5.50 -29.46
CA LEU A 38 10.83 -5.51 -29.55
C LEU A 38 10.30 -5.68 -30.98
N ARG A 39 11.19 -5.92 -31.95
CA ARG A 39 10.81 -6.15 -33.34
C ARG A 39 10.19 -7.55 -33.53
N PRO A 40 9.30 -7.73 -34.53
CA PRO A 40 8.74 -9.03 -34.90
C PRO A 40 9.82 -10.12 -35.05
N GLY A 41 9.56 -11.32 -34.54
CA GLY A 41 10.53 -12.43 -34.53
C GLY A 41 11.47 -12.45 -33.32
N ARG A 42 11.42 -11.44 -32.45
CA ARG A 42 12.19 -11.37 -31.19
C ARG A 42 11.24 -11.36 -29.99
N PHE A 43 11.24 -10.31 -29.16
CA PHE A 43 10.23 -10.12 -28.12
C PHE A 43 9.02 -9.36 -28.65
N ASP A 44 8.29 -10.00 -29.57
CA ASP A 44 7.16 -9.40 -30.27
C ASP A 44 5.82 -9.52 -29.50
N ARG A 45 5.77 -10.39 -28.48
CA ARG A 45 4.65 -10.52 -27.54
C ARG A 45 5.00 -9.93 -26.17
N LYS A 46 4.11 -9.08 -25.68
CA LYS A 46 4.16 -8.52 -24.33
C LYS A 46 2.98 -9.06 -23.54
N VAL A 47 3.28 -9.64 -22.38
CA VAL A 47 2.28 -10.04 -21.39
C VAL A 47 2.47 -9.13 -20.19
N VAL A 48 1.48 -8.29 -19.91
CA VAL A 48 1.48 -7.41 -18.75
C VAL A 48 1.03 -8.22 -17.54
N VAL A 49 1.82 -8.17 -16.47
CA VAL A 49 1.47 -8.78 -15.18
C VAL A 49 1.14 -7.64 -14.22
N ASP A 50 -0.14 -7.37 -14.06
CA ASP A 50 -0.63 -6.32 -13.17
C ASP A 50 -0.53 -6.73 -11.70
N ARG A 51 -0.66 -5.73 -10.82
CA ARG A 51 -0.75 -5.99 -9.38
C ARG A 51 -2.01 -6.81 -9.07
N PRO A 52 -1.93 -7.74 -8.11
CA PRO A 52 -3.08 -8.56 -7.74
C PRO A 52 -4.18 -7.71 -7.09
N ASP A 53 -5.43 -7.96 -7.51
CA ASP A 53 -6.62 -7.53 -6.80
C ASP A 53 -6.78 -8.31 -5.48
N ARG A 54 -7.78 -7.96 -4.66
CA ARG A 54 -8.07 -8.63 -3.39
C ARG A 54 -8.15 -10.17 -3.52
N ARG A 55 -8.82 -10.69 -4.55
CA ARG A 55 -8.97 -12.14 -4.77
C ARG A 55 -7.63 -12.79 -5.15
N GLY A 56 -6.84 -12.11 -5.98
CA GLY A 56 -5.48 -12.48 -6.33
C GLY A 56 -4.57 -12.51 -5.11
N ARG A 57 -4.64 -11.49 -4.24
CA ARG A 57 -3.88 -11.45 -2.98
C ARG A 57 -4.26 -12.60 -2.06
N GLU A 58 -5.56 -12.88 -1.90
CA GLU A 58 -6.04 -14.04 -1.13
C GLU A 58 -5.50 -15.37 -1.70
N ALA A 59 -5.51 -15.53 -3.02
CA ALA A 59 -4.97 -16.72 -3.68
C ALA A 59 -3.46 -16.87 -3.47
N ILE A 60 -2.70 -15.78 -3.58
CA ILE A 60 -1.26 -15.74 -3.30
C ILE A 60 -0.99 -16.10 -1.83
N LEU A 61 -1.72 -15.50 -0.89
CA LEU A 61 -1.63 -15.83 0.54
C LEU A 61 -1.90 -17.31 0.79
N LYS A 62 -2.91 -17.91 0.15
CA LYS A 62 -3.19 -19.35 0.25
C LYS A 62 -2.03 -20.22 -0.24
N VAL A 63 -1.33 -19.79 -1.31
CA VAL A 63 -0.14 -20.49 -1.81
C VAL A 63 0.99 -20.43 -0.78
N HIS A 64 1.32 -19.25 -0.27
CA HIS A 64 2.43 -19.09 0.68
C HIS A 64 2.11 -19.58 2.11
N ALA A 65 0.83 -19.71 2.45
CA ALA A 65 0.37 -20.34 3.70
C ALA A 65 0.42 -21.87 3.65
N ARG A 66 0.50 -22.48 2.47
CA ARG A 66 0.50 -23.94 2.32
C ARG A 66 1.67 -24.56 3.08
N GLY A 67 1.37 -25.53 3.94
CA GLY A 67 2.36 -26.22 4.77
C GLY A 67 2.76 -25.46 6.04
N LYS A 68 2.22 -24.27 6.30
CA LYS A 68 2.42 -23.55 7.56
C LYS A 68 1.26 -23.83 8.52
N PRO A 69 1.53 -24.07 9.82
CA PRO A 69 0.48 -24.34 10.79
C PRO A 69 -0.26 -23.05 11.16
N LEU A 70 -1.44 -22.83 10.57
CA LEU A 70 -2.32 -21.69 10.92
C LEU A 70 -3.32 -22.09 12.00
N THR A 71 -3.74 -21.13 12.83
CA THR A 71 -4.90 -21.35 13.72
C THR A 71 -6.22 -21.26 12.93
N PRO A 72 -7.31 -21.89 13.41
CA PRO A 72 -8.59 -21.91 12.68
C PRO A 72 -9.25 -20.53 12.51
N ASP A 73 -8.88 -19.54 13.33
CA ASP A 73 -9.37 -18.16 13.29
C ASP A 73 -8.68 -17.28 12.24
N VAL A 74 -7.67 -17.79 11.53
CA VAL A 74 -6.98 -17.01 10.48
C VAL A 74 -7.86 -16.90 9.24
N ASP A 75 -8.34 -15.69 8.98
CA ASP A 75 -9.04 -15.34 7.75
C ASP A 75 -8.11 -14.60 6.77
N LEU A 76 -7.67 -15.31 5.73
CA LEU A 76 -6.81 -14.76 4.68
C LEU A 76 -7.52 -13.70 3.82
N ASN A 77 -8.86 -13.69 3.76
CA ASN A 77 -9.61 -12.68 3.03
C ASN A 77 -9.55 -11.32 3.75
N ILE A 78 -9.55 -11.32 5.09
CA ILE A 78 -9.35 -10.09 5.87
C ILE A 78 -7.92 -9.57 5.67
N ILE A 79 -6.93 -10.46 5.71
CA ILE A 79 -5.52 -10.12 5.43
C ILE A 79 -5.37 -9.55 4.02
N ALA A 80 -6.04 -10.14 3.01
CA ALA A 80 -6.01 -9.63 1.64
C ALA A 80 -6.61 -8.22 1.50
N ALA A 81 -7.66 -7.89 2.28
CA ALA A 81 -8.23 -6.54 2.32
C ALA A 81 -7.26 -5.51 2.91
N GLN A 82 -6.57 -5.86 4.00
CA GLN A 82 -5.62 -4.98 4.68
C GLN A 82 -4.27 -4.80 3.95
N THR A 83 -4.04 -5.55 2.86
CA THR A 83 -2.77 -5.58 2.11
C THR A 83 -2.91 -4.99 0.72
N ALA A 84 -3.84 -4.03 0.55
CA ALA A 84 -4.05 -3.34 -0.71
C ALA A 84 -2.74 -2.77 -1.28
N GLY A 85 -2.49 -3.03 -2.57
CA GLY A 85 -1.29 -2.59 -3.27
C GLY A 85 -0.04 -3.46 -3.09
N MET A 86 -0.05 -4.45 -2.20
CA MET A 86 1.06 -5.40 -2.03
C MET A 86 1.14 -6.39 -3.20
N VAL A 87 2.35 -6.70 -3.66
CA VAL A 87 2.60 -7.69 -4.71
C VAL A 87 2.94 -9.07 -4.14
N GLY A 88 3.10 -10.08 -5.01
CA GLY A 88 3.33 -11.46 -4.56
C GLY A 88 4.52 -11.62 -3.60
N ALA A 89 5.65 -10.98 -3.91
CA ALA A 89 6.83 -10.99 -3.03
C ALA A 89 6.57 -10.35 -1.66
N ASP A 90 5.76 -9.28 -1.61
CA ASP A 90 5.41 -8.63 -0.35
C ASP A 90 4.51 -9.53 0.51
N LEU A 91 3.56 -10.24 -0.11
CA LEU A 91 2.66 -11.18 0.56
C LEU A 91 3.39 -12.44 1.04
N GLU A 92 4.35 -12.93 0.25
CA GLU A 92 5.25 -14.01 0.68
C GLU A 92 6.02 -13.59 1.94
N ASN A 93 6.63 -12.40 1.90
CA ASN A 93 7.38 -11.85 3.02
C ASN A 93 6.48 -11.65 4.25
N LEU A 94 5.24 -11.20 4.07
CA LEU A 94 4.25 -11.07 5.14
C LEU A 94 3.99 -12.41 5.84
N VAL A 95 3.71 -13.47 5.08
CA VAL A 95 3.46 -14.81 5.62
C VAL A 95 4.71 -15.38 6.30
N ASN A 96 5.91 -15.01 5.84
CA ASN A 96 7.16 -15.39 6.48
C ASN A 96 7.38 -14.65 7.82
N GLU A 97 7.18 -13.34 7.85
CA GLU A 97 7.29 -12.52 9.07
C GLU A 97 6.28 -12.97 10.13
N ALA A 98 5.06 -13.32 9.75
CA ALA A 98 4.05 -13.85 10.67
C ALA A 98 4.52 -15.17 11.32
N ALA A 99 5.16 -16.04 10.55
CA ALA A 99 5.73 -17.29 11.05
C ALA A 99 6.91 -17.05 12.00
N ILE A 100 7.82 -16.16 11.65
CA ILE A 100 8.96 -15.77 12.51
C ILE A 100 8.45 -15.18 13.82
N LEU A 101 7.40 -14.36 13.76
CA LEU A 101 6.79 -13.75 14.95
C LEU A 101 6.12 -14.80 15.85
N ALA A 102 5.40 -15.77 15.27
CA ALA A 102 4.84 -16.89 16.02
C ALA A 102 5.94 -17.67 16.75
N ALA A 103 7.03 -18.00 16.06
CA ALA A 103 8.18 -18.68 16.63
C ALA A 103 8.84 -17.88 17.75
N ARG A 104 9.04 -16.56 17.57
CA ARG A 104 9.57 -15.66 18.61
C ARG A 104 8.69 -15.60 19.86
N ARG A 105 7.38 -15.79 19.70
CA ARG A 105 6.40 -15.86 20.80
C ARG A 105 6.25 -17.28 21.37
N ASN A 106 7.12 -18.22 20.99
CA ASN A 106 7.05 -19.64 21.36
C ASN A 106 5.70 -20.30 21.03
N LYS A 107 5.01 -19.82 19.99
CA LYS A 107 3.78 -20.43 19.48
C LYS A 107 4.11 -21.52 18.46
N ARG A 108 3.30 -22.59 18.44
CA ARG A 108 3.39 -23.68 17.45
C ARG A 108 2.58 -23.42 16.18
N THR A 109 1.64 -22.49 16.25
CA THR A 109 0.73 -22.11 15.16
C THR A 109 0.76 -20.59 14.98
N ILE A 110 0.56 -20.14 13.74
CA ILE A 110 0.49 -18.74 13.35
C ILE A 110 -0.97 -18.30 13.46
N GLY A 111 -1.25 -17.30 14.29
CA GLY A 111 -2.60 -16.76 14.47
C GLY A 111 -2.83 -15.43 13.75
N MET A 112 -4.08 -14.97 13.77
CA MET A 112 -4.46 -13.71 13.12
C MET A 112 -3.66 -12.52 13.70
N SER A 113 -3.39 -12.55 15.00
CA SER A 113 -2.59 -11.52 15.68
C SER A 113 -1.15 -11.40 15.15
N GLU A 114 -0.57 -12.50 14.66
CA GLU A 114 0.78 -12.47 14.07
C GLU A 114 0.74 -11.85 12.67
N PHE A 115 -0.27 -12.16 11.87
CA PHE A 115 -0.46 -11.52 10.56
C PHE A 115 -0.67 -10.01 10.68
N VAL A 116 -1.57 -9.57 11.57
CA VAL A 116 -1.85 -8.15 11.78
C VAL A 116 -0.58 -7.40 12.23
N GLU A 117 0.18 -7.96 13.18
CA GLU A 117 1.46 -7.36 13.60
C GLU A 117 2.49 -7.32 12.47
N SER A 118 2.52 -8.33 11.60
CA SER A 118 3.43 -8.37 10.45
C SER A 118 3.05 -7.38 9.36
N ILE A 119 1.76 -7.17 9.08
CA ILE A 119 1.27 -6.10 8.19
C ILE A 119 1.76 -4.75 8.71
N GLU A 120 1.51 -4.46 9.99
CA GLU A 120 1.92 -3.21 10.62
C GLU A 120 3.43 -3.00 10.57
N ARG A 121 4.20 -4.07 10.76
CA ARG A 121 5.66 -4.02 10.69
C ARG A 121 6.16 -3.70 9.28
N ILE A 122 5.51 -4.22 8.25
CA ILE A 122 5.87 -3.95 6.85
C ILE A 122 5.48 -2.51 6.47
N MET A 123 4.30 -2.05 6.89
CA MET A 123 3.79 -0.71 6.54
C MET A 123 4.45 0.42 7.33
N ALA A 124 4.56 0.28 8.66
CA ALA A 124 4.96 1.34 9.57
C ALA A 124 6.29 1.07 10.31
N GLY A 125 6.89 -0.11 10.09
CA GLY A 125 8.10 -0.52 10.79
C GLY A 125 7.84 -1.17 12.17
N PRO A 126 8.91 -1.58 12.87
CA PRO A 126 8.78 -2.27 14.15
C PRO A 126 8.22 -1.35 15.25
N ALA A 127 7.42 -1.92 16.15
CA ALA A 127 6.93 -1.24 17.34
C ALA A 127 8.08 -0.77 18.24
N ARG A 128 8.07 0.51 18.61
CA ARG A 128 9.09 1.11 19.47
C ARG A 128 8.63 1.12 20.93
N ARG A 129 8.75 -0.04 21.59
CA ARG A 129 8.42 -0.17 23.02
C ARG A 129 9.28 0.69 23.94
N SER A 130 10.49 1.06 23.51
CA SER A 130 11.41 1.92 24.29
C SER A 130 11.09 3.41 24.22
N ARG A 131 10.30 3.86 23.24
CA ARG A 131 9.87 5.25 23.16
C ARG A 131 8.62 5.43 24.01
N VAL A 132 8.84 5.68 25.30
CA VAL A 132 7.77 6.01 26.23
C VAL A 132 7.37 7.46 25.99
N LEU A 133 6.20 7.69 25.40
CA LEU A 133 5.56 8.99 25.42
C LEU A 133 5.16 9.32 26.86
N ASP A 134 5.39 10.55 27.27
CA ASP A 134 4.87 11.05 28.53
C ASP A 134 3.33 11.08 28.52
N ALA A 135 2.73 11.43 29.66
CA ALA A 135 1.28 11.37 29.80
C ALA A 135 0.57 12.39 28.89
N ASP A 136 1.18 13.55 28.67
CA ASP A 136 0.58 14.65 27.93
C ASP A 136 0.69 14.40 26.42
N ASP A 137 1.87 14.02 25.92
CA ASP A 137 2.08 13.59 24.52
C ASP A 137 1.17 12.42 24.17
N ARG A 138 1.05 11.43 25.07
CA ARG A 138 0.16 10.28 24.84
C ARG A 138 -1.31 10.70 24.74
N ARG A 139 -1.72 11.69 25.55
CA ARG A 139 -3.07 12.23 25.51
C ARG A 139 -3.30 12.97 24.19
N VAL A 140 -2.35 13.81 23.74
CA VAL A 140 -2.43 14.49 22.44
C VAL A 140 -2.58 13.48 21.31
N VAL A 141 -1.70 12.48 21.24
CA VAL A 141 -1.77 11.41 20.23
C VAL A 141 -3.11 10.66 20.29
N ALA A 142 -3.62 10.34 21.48
CA ALA A 142 -4.90 9.64 21.60
C ALA A 142 -6.08 10.44 21.02
N TYR A 143 -6.15 11.74 21.30
CA TYR A 143 -7.20 12.60 20.74
C TYR A 143 -7.01 12.83 19.23
N HIS A 144 -5.76 12.93 18.77
CA HIS A 144 -5.43 13.04 17.36
C HIS A 144 -5.94 11.83 16.56
N GLU A 145 -5.55 10.62 16.98
CA GLU A 145 -5.98 9.38 16.30
C GLU A 145 -7.48 9.15 16.43
N ALA A 146 -8.09 9.53 17.57
CA ALA A 146 -9.54 9.47 17.74
C ALA A 146 -10.27 10.43 16.79
N GLY A 147 -9.72 11.62 16.53
CA GLY A 147 -10.25 12.58 15.57
C GLY A 147 -10.33 11.98 14.17
N HIS A 148 -9.23 11.41 13.69
CA HIS A 148 -9.20 10.67 12.42
C HIS A 148 -10.26 9.58 12.37
N ALA A 149 -10.30 8.72 13.39
CA ALA A 149 -11.19 7.58 13.39
C ALA A 149 -12.66 7.96 13.38
N ILE A 150 -13.06 8.93 14.22
CA ILE A 150 -14.45 9.36 14.31
C ILE A 150 -14.92 9.94 12.97
N VAL A 151 -14.11 10.82 12.37
CA VAL A 151 -14.49 11.45 11.10
C VAL A 151 -14.48 10.45 9.95
N MET A 152 -13.51 9.54 9.90
CA MET A 152 -13.47 8.48 8.88
C MET A 152 -14.60 7.45 9.02
N GLU A 153 -15.13 7.22 10.22
CA GLU A 153 -16.25 6.31 10.41
C GLU A 153 -17.61 6.97 10.11
N GLU A 154 -17.71 8.29 10.29
CA GLU A 154 -18.97 9.04 10.09
C GLU A 154 -19.19 9.49 8.64
N LEU A 155 -18.12 9.76 7.89
CA LEU A 155 -18.22 10.23 6.51
C LEU A 155 -18.67 9.12 5.55
N ALA A 156 -19.51 9.49 4.58
CA ALA A 156 -20.18 8.54 3.70
C ALA A 156 -19.25 7.91 2.65
N HIS A 157 -18.11 8.54 2.37
CA HIS A 157 -17.22 8.14 1.27
C HIS A 157 -15.80 7.79 1.71
N THR A 158 -15.57 7.66 3.02
CA THR A 158 -14.32 7.15 3.59
C THR A 158 -14.31 5.62 3.67
N GLU A 159 -13.11 5.05 3.77
CA GLU A 159 -12.94 3.65 4.11
C GLU A 159 -13.17 3.46 5.61
N GLY A 160 -13.88 2.40 6.00
CA GLY A 160 -14.17 2.12 7.41
C GLY A 160 -12.91 1.91 8.24
N VAL A 161 -12.99 2.17 9.54
CA VAL A 161 -11.83 2.07 10.42
C VAL A 161 -11.58 0.61 10.81
N GLY A 162 -10.48 0.04 10.32
CA GLY A 162 -10.06 -1.32 10.68
C GLY A 162 -9.37 -1.40 12.04
N LYS A 163 -8.51 -0.43 12.35
CA LYS A 163 -7.78 -0.38 13.62
C LYS A 163 -7.33 1.03 13.97
N ILE A 164 -7.32 1.34 15.26
CA ILE A 164 -6.77 2.57 15.83
C ILE A 164 -5.72 2.20 16.87
N THR A 165 -4.58 2.90 16.88
CA THR A 165 -3.54 2.65 17.88
C THR A 165 -2.71 3.90 18.20
N ILE A 166 -2.33 4.04 19.46
CA ILE A 166 -1.38 5.05 19.96
C ILE A 166 0.01 4.46 20.21
N VAL A 167 0.27 3.25 19.69
CA VAL A 167 1.55 2.58 19.83
C VAL A 167 2.47 3.04 18.70
N SER A 168 3.54 3.75 19.08
CA SER A 168 4.51 4.26 18.12
C SER A 168 5.20 3.15 17.29
N ARG A 169 5.31 3.40 15.98
CA ARG A 169 5.97 2.53 14.99
C ARG A 169 6.79 3.39 14.04
N GLY A 170 8.06 3.01 13.81
CA GLY A 170 8.93 3.79 12.93
C GLY A 170 9.01 5.26 13.36
N GLN A 171 8.54 6.16 12.50
CA GLN A 171 8.42 7.61 12.78
C GLN A 171 7.04 8.02 13.33
N ALA A 172 6.00 7.19 13.16
CA ALA A 172 4.64 7.46 13.60
C ALA A 172 4.48 7.28 15.12
N LEU A 173 3.70 8.16 15.76
CA LEU A 173 3.38 8.11 17.19
C LEU A 173 2.06 7.39 17.49
N GLY A 174 1.14 7.42 16.54
CA GLY A 174 -0.09 6.64 16.46
C GLY A 174 -0.48 6.50 14.98
N TYR A 175 -1.55 5.76 14.69
CA TYR A 175 -2.18 5.78 13.38
C TYR A 175 -3.58 5.14 13.41
N VAL A 176 -4.39 5.52 12.43
CA VAL A 176 -5.62 4.83 12.02
C VAL A 176 -5.36 4.03 10.74
N MET A 177 -5.73 2.76 10.76
CA MET A 177 -5.64 1.86 9.61
C MET A 177 -7.03 1.69 9.00
N PRO A 178 -7.25 2.11 7.73
CA PRO A 178 -8.50 1.86 7.04
C PRO A 178 -8.65 0.38 6.70
N LEU A 179 -9.89 -0.07 6.56
CA LEU A 179 -10.26 -1.39 6.08
C LEU A 179 -11.07 -1.24 4.78
N PRO A 180 -10.39 -1.26 3.61
CA PRO A 180 -11.07 -1.12 2.34
C PRO A 180 -11.99 -2.31 2.07
N GLU A 181 -13.23 -2.05 1.64
CA GLU A 181 -14.14 -3.10 1.18
C GLU A 181 -13.78 -3.60 -0.23
N GLU A 182 -13.37 -2.68 -1.11
CA GLU A 182 -13.06 -2.94 -2.51
C GLU A 182 -11.80 -2.20 -2.97
N ASP A 183 -11.03 -2.83 -3.86
CA ASP A 183 -9.93 -2.16 -4.57
C ASP A 183 -10.52 -1.28 -5.69
N ARG A 184 -10.76 0.01 -5.39
CA ARG A 184 -11.30 0.97 -6.36
C ARG A 184 -10.23 1.68 -7.17
N ASN A 185 -10.39 1.68 -8.49
CA ASN A 185 -9.51 2.39 -9.42
C ASN A 185 -9.91 3.85 -9.66
N LEU A 186 -11.19 4.18 -9.47
CA LEU A 186 -11.73 5.52 -9.69
C LEU A 186 -12.23 6.09 -8.36
N ARG A 187 -12.01 7.40 -8.18
CA ARG A 187 -12.47 8.16 -7.02
C ARG A 187 -13.18 9.42 -7.50
N SER A 188 -14.33 9.70 -6.90
CA SER A 188 -15.13 10.90 -7.11
C SER A 188 -14.55 12.11 -6.36
N ARG A 189 -15.03 13.32 -6.70
CA ARG A 189 -14.70 14.55 -5.97
C ARG A 189 -15.10 14.43 -4.49
N ALA A 190 -16.31 13.93 -4.21
CA ALA A 190 -16.81 13.74 -2.85
C ALA A 190 -15.93 12.78 -2.03
N GLU A 191 -15.49 11.65 -2.61
CA GLU A 191 -14.54 10.74 -1.95
C GLU A 191 -13.23 11.44 -1.56
N TYR A 192 -12.69 12.31 -2.43
CA TYR A 192 -11.49 13.06 -2.10
C TYR A 192 -11.71 14.16 -1.07
N GLU A 193 -12.85 14.85 -1.11
CA GLU A 193 -13.23 15.85 -0.09
C GLU A 193 -13.36 15.18 1.29
N ASP A 194 -14.02 14.03 1.36
CA ASP A 194 -14.14 13.23 2.59
C ASP A 194 -12.78 12.71 3.06
N THR A 195 -11.91 12.28 2.14
CA THR A 195 -10.52 11.89 2.48
C THR A 195 -9.74 13.06 3.08
N ILE A 196 -9.88 14.27 2.52
CA ILE A 196 -9.25 15.48 3.05
C ILE A 196 -9.79 15.80 4.45
N ALA A 197 -11.11 15.72 4.64
CA ALA A 197 -11.73 15.94 5.94
C ALA A 197 -11.22 14.93 6.98
N GLY A 198 -11.15 13.65 6.63
CA GLY A 198 -10.59 12.60 7.49
C GLY A 198 -9.13 12.85 7.86
N LEU A 199 -8.29 13.33 6.93
CA LEU A 199 -6.89 13.69 7.21
C LEU A 199 -6.74 14.96 8.06
N LEU A 200 -7.67 15.92 7.99
CA LEU A 200 -7.62 17.12 8.84
C LEU A 200 -8.18 16.87 10.25
N ALA A 201 -8.93 15.79 10.44
CA ALA A 201 -9.66 15.53 11.68
C ALA A 201 -8.78 15.41 12.92
N GLY A 202 -7.60 14.77 12.83
CA GLY A 202 -6.68 14.67 13.97
C GLY A 202 -6.20 16.04 14.45
N ARG A 203 -5.92 16.95 13.51
CA ARG A 203 -5.59 18.34 13.82
C ARG A 203 -6.75 19.10 14.47
N VAL A 204 -7.95 18.97 13.90
CA VAL A 204 -9.14 19.64 14.45
C VAL A 204 -9.46 19.13 15.85
N ALA A 205 -9.28 17.84 16.12
CA ALA A 205 -9.45 17.28 17.45
C ALA A 205 -8.48 17.89 18.48
N GLU A 206 -7.22 18.11 18.09
CA GLU A 206 -6.26 18.80 18.95
C GLU A 206 -6.67 20.25 19.24
N GLU A 207 -7.11 20.98 18.22
CA GLU A 207 -7.56 22.37 18.38
C GLU A 207 -8.78 22.48 19.30
N ILE A 208 -9.75 21.56 19.19
CA ILE A 208 -10.95 21.55 20.04
C ILE A 208 -10.61 21.23 21.50
N VAL A 209 -9.73 20.27 21.74
CA VAL A 209 -9.50 19.71 23.08
C VAL A 209 -8.38 20.44 23.84
N PHE A 210 -7.34 20.87 23.14
CA PHE A 210 -6.15 21.48 23.74
C PHE A 210 -6.00 22.96 23.40
N ASN A 211 -6.78 23.51 22.46
CA ASN A 211 -6.61 24.87 21.92
C ASN A 211 -5.20 25.17 21.39
N GLU A 212 -4.39 24.13 21.15
CA GLU A 212 -3.03 24.29 20.67
C GLU A 212 -2.69 23.22 19.60
N PRO A 213 -2.37 23.67 18.39
CA PRO A 213 -1.62 22.92 17.38
C PRO A 213 -0.40 22.12 17.86
N SER A 214 -0.32 20.82 17.58
CA SER A 214 0.96 20.09 17.68
C SER A 214 1.60 19.77 16.31
N THR A 215 2.78 19.15 16.34
CA THR A 215 3.53 18.72 15.14
C THR A 215 3.10 17.36 14.60
N SER A 216 2.20 16.66 15.29
CA SER A 216 1.64 15.36 14.89
C SER A 216 1.05 15.37 13.46
N ALA A 217 0.34 16.45 13.11
CA ALA A 217 -0.41 16.59 11.87
C ALA A 217 0.44 16.87 10.61
N SER A 218 1.78 16.94 10.74
CA SER A 218 2.64 17.37 9.63
C SER A 218 2.50 16.50 8.38
N ASN A 219 2.46 15.17 8.54
CA ASN A 219 2.30 14.24 7.42
C ASN A 219 0.88 14.33 6.81
N ASP A 220 -0.14 14.57 7.64
CA ASP A 220 -1.51 14.65 7.15
C ASP A 220 -1.74 15.93 6.34
N LEU A 221 -1.18 17.05 6.81
CA LEU A 221 -1.17 18.31 6.07
C LEU A 221 -0.43 18.22 4.74
N GLU A 222 0.69 17.50 4.69
CA GLU A 222 1.41 17.22 3.44
C GLU A 222 0.51 16.44 2.45
N ARG A 223 -0.15 15.39 2.93
CA ARG A 223 -1.05 14.56 2.12
C ARG A 223 -2.26 15.35 1.63
N VAL A 224 -2.90 16.13 2.51
CA VAL A 224 -4.01 17.03 2.18
C VAL A 224 -3.58 18.00 1.08
N THR A 225 -2.44 18.65 1.24
CA THR A 225 -1.93 19.62 0.25
C THR A 225 -1.69 18.96 -1.10
N LYS A 226 -1.05 17.79 -1.12
CA LYS A 226 -0.77 17.04 -2.34
C LYS A 226 -2.06 16.61 -3.05
N LEU A 227 -3.04 16.13 -2.28
CA LEU A 227 -4.32 15.67 -2.80
C LEU A 227 -5.16 16.84 -3.34
N ALA A 228 -5.32 17.90 -2.57
CA ALA A 228 -6.03 19.11 -2.98
C ALA A 228 -5.40 19.71 -4.25
N LYS A 229 -4.06 19.78 -4.31
CA LYS A 229 -3.34 20.22 -5.52
C LYS A 229 -3.68 19.32 -6.71
N ALA A 230 -3.68 17.99 -6.55
CA ALA A 230 -4.01 17.07 -7.63
C ALA A 230 -5.48 17.18 -8.09
N MET A 231 -6.43 17.38 -7.16
CA MET A 231 -7.84 17.62 -7.47
C MET A 231 -7.99 18.83 -8.40
N VAL A 232 -7.28 19.91 -8.10
CA VAL A 232 -7.35 21.15 -8.86
C VAL A 232 -6.58 21.04 -10.19
N THR A 233 -5.33 20.58 -10.17
CA THR A 233 -4.44 20.68 -11.34
C THR A 233 -4.51 19.50 -12.28
N ARG A 234 -4.80 18.29 -11.78
CA ARG A 234 -4.75 17.06 -12.59
C ARG A 234 -6.12 16.48 -12.86
N PHE A 235 -7.02 16.54 -11.88
CA PHE A 235 -8.33 15.89 -11.99
C PHE A 235 -9.43 16.84 -12.48
N GLY A 236 -9.16 18.13 -12.61
CA GLY A 236 -10.14 19.11 -13.10
C GLY A 236 -11.37 19.25 -12.20
N MET A 237 -11.19 19.06 -10.88
CA MET A 237 -12.28 19.05 -9.89
C MET A 237 -12.54 20.44 -9.28
N SER A 238 -11.97 21.51 -9.84
CA SER A 238 -12.21 22.88 -9.40
C SER A 238 -13.23 23.55 -10.32
N ASP A 239 -14.30 24.12 -9.74
CA ASP A 239 -15.31 24.84 -10.51
C ASP A 239 -14.78 26.15 -11.12
N VAL A 240 -13.70 26.72 -10.55
CA VAL A 240 -13.07 27.95 -11.03
C VAL A 240 -12.18 27.69 -12.25
N ILE A 241 -11.42 26.59 -12.23
CA ILE A 241 -10.52 26.22 -13.33
C ILE A 241 -11.25 25.43 -14.41
N GLY A 242 -12.26 24.65 -14.01
CA GLY A 242 -13.02 23.77 -14.89
C GLY A 242 -12.31 22.44 -15.20
N PRO A 243 -12.90 21.62 -16.10
CA PRO A 243 -12.45 20.27 -16.41
C PRO A 243 -11.23 20.28 -17.34
N MET A 244 -10.12 20.85 -16.89
CA MET A 244 -8.86 20.91 -17.64
C MET A 244 -7.67 20.49 -16.78
N GLN A 245 -6.66 19.92 -17.42
CA GLN A 245 -5.41 19.58 -16.78
C GLN A 245 -4.43 20.76 -16.88
N LEU A 246 -3.95 21.23 -15.74
CA LEU A 246 -2.87 22.20 -15.64
C LEU A 246 -1.54 21.45 -15.59
N ASN A 247 -0.65 21.74 -16.54
CA ASN A 247 0.67 21.13 -16.55
C ASN A 247 1.43 21.52 -15.27
N PRO A 248 2.04 20.56 -14.56
CA PRO A 248 2.96 20.89 -13.48
C PRO A 248 4.21 21.50 -14.11
N GLY A 249 4.32 22.83 -14.04
CA GLY A 249 5.62 23.49 -14.07
C GLY A 249 6.44 23.14 -12.84
#